data_AF-A0A357F1M0-F1
#
_entry.id   AF-A0A357F1M0-F1
#
_cell.length_a   1.000
_cell.length_b   1.000
_cell.length_c   1.000
_cell.angle_alpha   90.00
_cell.angle_beta   90.00
_cell.angle_gamma   90.00
#
_symmetry.space_group_name_H-M   'P 1'
#
loop_
_entity.id
_entity.type
_entity.pdbx_description
1 polymer ?
#
loop_
_entity_poly.entity_id
_entity_poly.type
_entity_poly.pdbx_seq_one_letter_code
_entity_poly.pdbx_strand_id
1 'polypeptide(L)'
;RPGIKKSKVIIMDNSGNQNQSRLLMAAVASMAILFIWSYFNPPPKPPVKPDEPAAAAQPAETAAQIEQQPVAPAQSELSAAADAVPNRTITIKSPLYEVTLDSRGAVATSWVLLKNVSYKGEFPLFADGSTGGEEKPLQLISPEALQRTPREVPFRLSTPDQAVNNFVNDRNFAISAADEVIALAPGEEKRIDFTLTDGSGIEVKKSFVFRGDSYITDLSVDLKRGGQPVADTKLLIGASIGDHAINAHNFYHIESEAVAGINGDIVRHQGSYSFKFDANNQATLAVPGTVNWAGVGDAYFAMAAIPAVPAQGLELRASKYEVETKPFYYSIFSWVTRSATTRETRHLVTAYLPIGADGSVTQIYTGSK
;
A
#
# COMPACT_ATOMS: atom_id res chain seq x y z
N ARG A 1 44.66 37.20 68.22
CA ARG A 1 44.27 35.79 68.41
C ARG A 1 43.22 35.44 67.36
N PRO A 2 43.46 34.48 66.45
CA PRO A 2 42.53 34.13 65.38
C PRO A 2 41.48 33.14 65.90
N GLY A 3 40.23 33.28 65.44
CA GLY A 3 39.09 32.45 65.86
C GLY A 3 38.29 31.91 64.68
N ILE A 4 38.70 30.73 64.21
CA ILE A 4 37.91 29.57 63.73
C ILE A 4 36.65 29.86 62.87
N LYS A 5 36.76 29.59 61.55
CA LYS A 5 35.62 29.37 60.64
C LYS A 5 35.03 27.97 60.88
N LYS A 6 33.71 27.88 61.08
CA LYS A 6 32.96 26.61 61.12
C LYS A 6 32.67 26.11 59.71
N SER A 7 33.01 24.84 59.45
CA SER A 7 32.68 24.08 58.24
C SER A 7 31.20 23.72 58.21
N LYS A 8 30.51 23.96 57.10
CA LYS A 8 29.12 23.55 56.86
C LYS A 8 29.14 22.20 56.14
N VAL A 9 28.68 21.14 56.80
CA VAL A 9 28.48 19.82 56.19
C VAL A 9 27.20 19.88 55.35
N ILE A 10 27.32 19.58 54.06
CA ILE A 10 26.17 19.36 53.16
C ILE A 10 25.81 17.88 53.27
N ILE A 11 24.62 17.58 53.80
CA ILE A 11 24.04 16.24 53.73
C ILE A 11 23.44 16.08 52.33
N MET A 12 23.97 15.14 51.54
CA MET A 12 23.38 14.72 50.26
C MET A 12 22.10 13.93 50.55
N ASP A 13 20.99 14.43 50.01
CA ASP A 13 19.67 13.80 50.08
C ASP A 13 19.59 12.64 49.09
N ASN A 14 19.27 11.43 49.58
CA ASN A 14 19.30 10.16 48.83
C ASN A 14 17.89 9.74 48.36
N SER A 15 17.12 10.69 47.81
CA SER A 15 15.72 10.49 47.42
C SER A 15 15.52 9.87 46.02
N GLY A 16 16.58 9.74 45.21
CA GLY A 16 16.52 9.17 43.85
C GLY A 16 16.41 7.63 43.77
N ASN A 17 16.94 6.91 44.75
CA ASN A 17 16.97 5.44 44.74
C ASN A 17 15.64 4.77 45.17
N GLN A 18 14.79 5.50 45.89
CA GLN A 18 13.50 4.97 46.39
C GLN A 18 12.48 4.79 45.24
N ASN A 19 12.44 5.72 44.27
CA ASN A 19 11.49 5.61 43.16
C ASN A 19 11.91 4.55 42.13
N GLN A 20 13.22 4.42 41.84
CA GLN A 20 13.72 3.38 40.94
C GLN A 20 13.58 1.98 41.55
N SER A 21 13.84 1.82 42.85
CA SER A 21 13.65 0.51 43.52
C SER A 21 12.17 0.10 43.61
N ARG A 22 11.26 1.04 43.84
CA ARG A 22 9.80 0.78 43.83
C ARG A 22 9.29 0.39 42.45
N LEU A 23 9.80 1.03 41.40
CA LEU A 23 9.43 0.72 40.01
C LEU A 23 9.99 -0.65 39.58
N LEU A 24 11.22 -0.98 39.99
CA LEU A 24 11.82 -2.29 39.72
C LEU A 24 11.13 -3.41 40.50
N MET A 25 10.76 -3.18 41.77
CA MET A 25 9.95 -4.13 42.54
C MET A 25 8.57 -4.34 41.92
N ALA A 26 7.91 -3.27 41.44
CA ALA A 26 6.61 -3.38 40.79
C ALA A 26 6.69 -4.18 39.48
N ALA A 27 7.74 -3.99 38.68
CA ALA A 27 7.96 -4.75 37.45
C ALA A 27 8.20 -6.25 37.74
N VAL A 28 9.04 -6.57 38.73
CA VAL A 28 9.30 -7.96 39.14
C VAL A 28 8.03 -8.60 39.72
N ALA A 29 7.27 -7.88 40.54
CA ALA A 29 6.01 -8.37 41.09
C ALA A 29 4.96 -8.61 40.00
N SER A 30 4.82 -7.72 39.02
CA SER A 30 3.93 -7.89 37.88
C SER A 30 4.31 -9.13 37.05
N MET A 31 5.61 -9.33 36.80
CA MET A 31 6.10 -10.49 36.06
C MET A 31 5.86 -11.80 36.84
N ALA A 32 6.05 -11.80 38.16
CA ALA A 32 5.73 -12.95 39.01
C ALA A 32 4.23 -13.29 39.00
N ILE A 33 3.35 -12.29 39.02
CA ILE A 33 1.89 -12.49 38.94
C ILE A 33 1.51 -13.12 37.59
N LEU A 34 2.09 -12.66 36.48
CA LEU A 34 1.84 -13.23 35.15
C LEU A 34 2.34 -14.67 35.04
N PHE A 35 3.50 -15.01 35.62
CA PHE A 35 4.02 -16.38 35.64
C PHE A 35 3.14 -17.31 36.49
N ILE A 36 2.72 -16.86 37.67
CA ILE A 36 1.79 -17.60 38.53
C ILE A 36 0.47 -17.83 37.78
N TRP A 37 -0.10 -16.79 37.18
CA TRP A 37 -1.35 -16.90 36.44
C TRP A 37 -1.25 -17.84 35.23
N SER A 38 -0.16 -17.76 34.46
CA SER A 38 0.12 -18.64 33.31
C SER A 38 0.34 -20.09 33.73
N TYR A 39 0.98 -20.33 34.88
CA TYR A 39 1.18 -21.66 35.44
C TYR A 39 -0.14 -22.32 35.84
N PHE A 40 -1.08 -21.56 36.41
CA PHE A 40 -2.39 -22.09 36.83
C PHE A 40 -3.45 -22.08 35.71
N ASN A 41 -3.28 -21.31 34.64
CA ASN A 41 -4.19 -21.24 33.49
C ASN A 41 -3.45 -21.39 32.14
N PRO A 42 -2.84 -22.56 31.86
CA PRO A 42 -2.22 -22.78 30.57
C PRO A 42 -3.27 -22.73 29.44
N PRO A 43 -2.98 -22.09 28.29
CA PRO A 43 -3.91 -22.07 27.17
C PRO A 43 -4.22 -23.50 26.69
N PRO A 44 -5.47 -23.77 26.26
CA PRO A 44 -5.85 -25.09 25.78
C PRO A 44 -4.99 -25.48 24.57
N LYS A 45 -4.50 -26.72 24.59
CA LYS A 45 -3.68 -27.26 23.50
C LYS A 45 -4.49 -27.28 22.19
N PRO A 46 -3.89 -26.91 21.04
CA PRO A 46 -4.54 -27.06 19.75
C PRO A 46 -4.93 -28.53 19.52
N PRO A 47 -6.12 -28.81 18.94
CA PRO A 47 -6.50 -30.18 18.63
C PRO A 47 -5.56 -30.75 17.56
N VAL A 48 -4.98 -31.91 17.85
CA VAL A 48 -4.22 -32.72 16.89
C VAL A 48 -5.22 -33.33 15.90
N LYS A 49 -5.10 -33.01 14.62
CA LYS A 49 -5.85 -33.69 13.55
C LYS A 49 -5.30 -35.12 13.38
N PRO A 50 -6.15 -36.15 13.27
CA PRO A 50 -5.70 -37.50 12.93
C PRO A 50 -5.14 -37.56 11.50
N ASP A 51 -4.03 -38.29 11.33
CA ASP A 51 -3.46 -38.64 10.04
C ASP A 51 -4.41 -39.53 9.23
N GLU A 52 -4.60 -39.19 7.95
CA GLU A 52 -5.31 -40.02 6.98
C GLU A 52 -4.30 -40.94 6.25
N PRO A 53 -4.64 -42.21 5.96
CA PRO A 53 -3.64 -43.20 5.52
C PRO A 53 -3.18 -43.00 4.08
N ALA A 54 -1.89 -43.23 3.87
CA ALA A 54 -1.26 -43.34 2.55
C ALA A 54 -1.82 -44.53 1.75
N ALA A 55 -2.23 -44.26 0.51
CA ALA A 55 -2.54 -45.29 -0.48
C ALA A 55 -1.29 -45.62 -1.32
N ALA A 56 -1.06 -46.92 -1.47
CA ALA A 56 0.09 -47.55 -2.10
C ALA A 56 0.16 -47.39 -3.63
N ALA A 57 1.38 -47.52 -4.13
CA ALA A 57 1.76 -47.50 -5.55
C ALA A 57 1.77 -48.89 -6.19
N GLN A 58 1.45 -48.95 -7.50
CA GLN A 58 2.18 -49.61 -8.64
C GLN A 58 1.20 -50.04 -9.76
N PRO A 59 1.67 -50.33 -11.00
CA PRO A 59 3.00 -50.14 -11.58
C PRO A 59 3.01 -49.35 -12.92
N ALA A 60 4.23 -49.03 -13.36
CA ALA A 60 4.58 -48.37 -14.61
C ALA A 60 4.41 -49.29 -15.84
N GLU A 61 4.04 -48.67 -16.96
CA GLU A 61 4.20 -49.25 -18.29
C GLU A 61 4.97 -48.26 -19.17
N THR A 62 6.13 -48.72 -19.66
CA THR A 62 7.01 -48.02 -20.58
C THR A 62 6.47 -48.16 -22.00
N ALA A 63 6.34 -47.05 -22.72
CA ALA A 63 6.22 -47.07 -24.18
C ALA A 63 7.08 -45.95 -24.79
N ALA A 64 7.69 -46.34 -25.91
CA ALA A 64 8.83 -45.71 -26.56
C ALA A 64 8.61 -44.27 -27.04
N GLN A 65 9.70 -43.51 -26.94
CA GLN A 65 9.93 -42.22 -27.57
C GLN A 65 10.11 -42.41 -29.08
N ILE A 66 9.44 -41.56 -29.86
CA ILE A 66 9.72 -41.32 -31.27
C ILE A 66 10.11 -39.86 -31.37
N GLU A 67 11.33 -39.64 -31.83
CA GLU A 67 11.89 -38.33 -32.12
C GLU A 67 11.05 -37.64 -33.21
N GLN A 68 10.51 -36.47 -32.89
CA GLN A 68 10.10 -35.48 -33.89
C GLN A 68 10.93 -34.22 -33.69
N GLN A 69 11.64 -33.86 -34.77
CA GLN A 69 12.42 -32.65 -34.91
C GLN A 69 11.62 -31.40 -34.50
N PRO A 70 12.26 -30.40 -33.87
CA PRO A 70 11.61 -29.14 -33.60
C PRO A 70 11.42 -28.39 -34.93
N VAL A 71 10.17 -28.27 -35.36
CA VAL A 71 9.77 -27.23 -36.31
C VAL A 71 9.76 -25.93 -35.52
N ALA A 72 10.70 -25.05 -35.83
CA ALA A 72 10.78 -23.71 -35.28
C ALA A 72 9.40 -23.02 -35.41
N PRO A 73 8.85 -22.43 -34.34
CA PRO A 73 7.73 -21.52 -34.50
C PRO A 73 8.25 -20.35 -35.34
N ALA A 74 7.65 -20.17 -36.52
CA ALA A 74 7.74 -18.89 -37.20
C ALA A 74 7.25 -17.84 -36.20
N GLN A 75 8.17 -17.04 -35.68
CA GLN A 75 7.86 -15.77 -35.07
C GLN A 75 7.09 -14.98 -36.13
N SER A 76 5.76 -15.01 -36.06
CA SER A 76 4.99 -13.86 -36.46
C SER A 76 5.43 -12.75 -35.53
N GLU A 77 6.43 -11.99 -35.99
CA GLU A 77 6.56 -10.59 -35.65
C GLU A 77 5.24 -9.93 -36.09
N LEU A 78 4.22 -10.01 -35.22
CA LEU A 78 3.24 -8.94 -35.17
C LEU A 78 4.06 -7.72 -34.83
N SER A 79 4.38 -6.97 -35.88
CA SER A 79 4.80 -5.58 -35.82
C SER A 79 4.00 -4.91 -34.71
N ALA A 80 4.66 -4.73 -33.56
CA ALA A 80 4.22 -3.76 -32.59
C ALA A 80 4.28 -2.45 -33.35
N ALA A 81 3.12 -1.92 -33.74
CA ALA A 81 3.02 -0.51 -34.08
C ALA A 81 3.72 0.21 -32.92
N ALA A 82 4.84 0.88 -33.23
CA ALA A 82 5.51 1.72 -32.27
C ALA A 82 4.46 2.71 -31.77
N ASP A 83 4.35 2.87 -30.44
CA ASP A 83 3.52 3.93 -29.87
C ASP A 83 4.04 5.24 -30.45
N ALA A 84 3.32 5.80 -31.44
CA ALA A 84 3.64 7.09 -32.02
C ALA A 84 3.42 8.23 -30.99
N VAL A 85 2.71 7.93 -29.90
CA VAL A 85 2.46 8.85 -28.80
C VAL A 85 3.68 8.87 -27.87
N PRO A 86 4.39 10.00 -27.75
CA PRO A 86 5.52 10.12 -26.83
C PRO A 86 5.04 10.00 -25.38
N ASN A 87 5.86 9.37 -24.53
CA ASN A 87 5.57 9.36 -23.10
C ASN A 87 5.73 10.77 -22.53
N ARG A 88 4.74 11.24 -21.77
CA ARG A 88 4.86 12.43 -20.94
C ARG A 88 4.03 12.31 -19.66
N THR A 89 4.28 13.23 -18.74
CA THR A 89 3.54 13.34 -17.47
C THR A 89 2.66 14.58 -17.46
N ILE A 90 1.59 14.53 -16.65
CA ILE A 90 0.76 15.68 -16.34
C ILE A 90 0.66 15.86 -14.82
N THR A 91 0.85 17.09 -14.35
CA THR A 91 0.78 17.43 -12.92
C THR A 91 -0.40 18.33 -12.66
N ILE A 92 -1.26 17.92 -11.73
CA ILE A 92 -2.39 18.70 -11.26
C ILE A 92 -2.00 19.28 -9.90
N LYS A 93 -2.12 20.60 -9.76
CA LYS A 93 -1.82 21.34 -8.53
C LYS A 93 -3.11 21.93 -7.99
N SER A 94 -3.40 21.66 -6.73
CA SER A 94 -4.51 22.23 -5.98
C SER A 94 -4.03 22.81 -4.65
N PRO A 95 -4.85 23.61 -3.95
CA PRO A 95 -4.61 23.98 -2.55
C PRO A 95 -4.38 22.83 -1.56
N LEU A 96 -4.83 21.61 -1.89
CA LEU A 96 -4.81 20.46 -0.97
C LEU A 96 -3.74 19.41 -1.30
N TYR A 97 -3.41 19.25 -2.58
CA TYR A 97 -2.49 18.23 -3.08
C TYR A 97 -1.85 18.62 -4.42
N GLU A 98 -0.73 17.97 -4.72
CA GLU A 98 -0.15 17.88 -6.06
C GLU A 98 -0.09 16.42 -6.50
N VAL A 99 -0.64 16.09 -7.68
CA VAL A 99 -0.65 14.73 -8.24
C VAL A 99 -0.02 14.72 -9.61
N THR A 100 0.82 13.73 -9.88
CA THR A 100 1.43 13.51 -11.20
C THR A 100 0.91 12.20 -11.78
N LEU A 101 0.36 12.27 -13.00
CA LEU A 101 -0.05 11.11 -13.79
C LEU A 101 0.94 10.89 -14.93
N ASP A 102 1.28 9.63 -15.18
CA ASP A 102 2.14 9.19 -16.27
C ASP A 102 1.27 8.69 -17.44
N SER A 103 1.52 9.20 -18.65
CA SER A 103 0.82 8.75 -19.85
C SER A 103 1.01 7.26 -20.09
N ARG A 104 2.14 6.68 -19.65
CA ARG A 104 2.37 5.25 -19.70
C ARG A 104 1.51 4.55 -18.66
N GLY A 105 0.49 3.84 -19.15
CA GLY A 105 -0.49 3.15 -18.32
C GLY A 105 -1.58 4.04 -17.73
N ALA A 106 -1.53 5.36 -17.92
CA ALA A 106 -2.44 6.32 -17.31
C ALA A 106 -2.59 6.08 -15.79
N VAL A 107 -1.46 6.12 -15.08
CA VAL A 107 -1.33 5.80 -13.65
C VAL A 107 -0.79 6.99 -12.86
N ALA A 108 -1.07 7.03 -11.56
CA ALA A 108 -0.47 8.02 -10.68
C ALA A 108 0.95 7.59 -10.27
N THR A 109 1.91 8.51 -10.37
CA THR A 109 3.32 8.28 -9.99
C THR A 109 3.78 9.18 -8.84
N SER A 110 3.02 10.24 -8.54
CA SER A 110 3.22 11.08 -7.37
C SER A 110 1.87 11.54 -6.83
N TRP A 111 1.73 11.59 -5.51
CA TRP A 111 0.61 12.22 -4.82
C TRP A 111 1.10 12.86 -3.52
N VAL A 112 1.36 14.17 -3.55
CA VAL A 112 1.83 14.94 -2.40
C VAL A 112 0.66 15.65 -1.75
N LEU A 113 0.40 15.38 -0.47
CA LEU A 113 -0.58 16.15 0.31
C LEU A 113 0.08 17.42 0.87
N LEU A 114 -0.59 18.55 0.74
CA LEU A 114 -0.10 19.86 1.17
C LEU A 114 -0.74 20.33 2.47
N LYS A 115 -1.99 19.94 2.68
CA LYS A 115 -2.83 20.47 3.75
C LYS A 115 -3.78 19.40 4.25
N ASN A 116 -4.14 19.45 5.53
CA ASN A 116 -5.25 18.73 6.13
C ASN A 116 -6.38 19.72 6.40
N VAL A 117 -7.60 19.38 6.02
CA VAL A 117 -8.81 20.16 6.31
C VAL A 117 -9.68 19.37 7.28
N SER A 118 -9.87 19.90 8.48
CA SER A 118 -10.67 19.25 9.53
C SER A 118 -11.57 20.24 10.25
N TYR A 119 -12.45 19.74 11.13
CA TYR A 119 -13.26 20.60 12.00
C TYR A 119 -12.43 21.51 12.92
N LYS A 120 -11.14 21.21 13.13
CA LYS A 120 -10.21 22.04 13.93
C LYS A 120 -9.54 23.15 13.12
N GLY A 121 -9.78 23.20 11.80
CA GLY A 121 -9.15 24.12 10.88
C GLY A 121 -8.25 23.44 9.87
N GLU A 122 -7.44 24.27 9.21
CA GLU A 122 -6.52 23.89 8.15
C GLU A 122 -5.08 23.85 8.67
N PHE A 123 -4.38 22.75 8.41
CA PHE A 123 -3.01 22.55 8.86
C PHE A 123 -2.12 22.13 7.68
N PRO A 124 -0.92 22.71 7.51
CA PRO A 124 0.02 22.20 6.51
C PRO A 124 0.43 20.76 6.88
N LEU A 125 0.66 19.95 5.85
CA LEU A 125 1.10 18.57 5.99
C LEU A 125 2.53 18.40 5.50
N PHE A 126 3.31 17.70 6.30
CA PHE A 126 4.68 17.32 6.01
C PHE A 126 4.90 15.88 6.45
N ALA A 127 5.87 15.22 5.85
CA ALA A 127 6.22 13.85 6.21
C ALA A 127 6.85 13.78 7.62
N ASP A 128 6.71 12.66 8.32
CA ASP A 128 7.20 12.39 9.69
C ASP A 128 8.70 12.72 9.86
N GLY A 129 9.49 12.48 8.81
CA GLY A 129 10.92 12.79 8.78
C GLY A 129 11.28 14.29 8.69
N SER A 130 10.31 15.20 8.83
CA SER A 130 10.49 16.66 8.80
C SER A 130 11.00 17.20 10.14
N THR A 131 11.70 18.33 10.09
CA THR A 131 12.18 19.04 11.29
C THR A 131 11.91 20.54 11.16
N GLY A 132 12.03 21.30 12.26
CA GLY A 132 11.75 22.74 12.29
C GLY A 132 12.62 23.63 11.37
N GLY A 133 13.53 23.06 10.57
CA GLY A 133 14.27 23.76 9.51
C GLY A 133 14.36 22.99 8.20
N GLU A 134 13.70 21.83 8.08
CA GLU A 134 13.69 20.99 6.89
C GLU A 134 12.33 20.30 6.79
N GLU A 135 11.40 20.93 6.08
CA GLU A 135 10.09 20.38 5.75
C GLU A 135 10.22 19.41 4.56
N LYS A 136 9.71 18.19 4.73
CA LYS A 136 9.71 17.18 3.67
C LYS A 136 8.31 17.00 3.11
N PRO A 137 8.16 16.88 1.77
CA PRO A 137 6.87 16.68 1.16
C PRO A 137 6.25 15.36 1.62
N LEU A 138 4.98 15.40 2.02
CA LEU A 138 4.20 14.19 2.33
C LEU A 138 3.77 13.51 1.03
N GLN A 139 4.70 12.76 0.44
CA GLN A 139 4.47 11.90 -0.72
C GLN A 139 3.82 10.59 -0.29
N LEU A 140 2.63 10.33 -0.82
CA LEU A 140 1.86 9.14 -0.48
C LEU A 140 2.20 7.90 -1.31
N ILE A 141 2.69 8.09 -2.54
CA ILE A 141 3.07 6.98 -3.43
C ILE A 141 4.46 6.47 -3.06
N SER A 142 4.57 5.17 -2.82
CA SER A 142 5.81 4.53 -2.39
C SER A 142 6.94 4.65 -3.43
N PRO A 143 8.12 5.18 -3.06
CA PRO A 143 9.30 5.15 -3.90
C PRO A 143 9.76 3.74 -4.26
N GLU A 144 9.58 2.78 -3.35
CA GLU A 144 9.89 1.36 -3.60
C GLU A 144 8.97 0.80 -4.70
N ALA A 145 7.67 1.07 -4.61
CA ALA A 145 6.69 0.59 -5.58
C ALA A 145 6.91 1.15 -6.99
N LEU A 146 7.45 2.36 -7.10
CA LEU A 146 7.84 2.98 -8.38
C LEU A 146 9.04 2.29 -9.04
N GLN A 147 9.91 1.65 -8.26
CA GLN A 147 11.12 0.97 -8.76
C GLN A 147 10.87 -0.50 -9.12
N ARG A 148 9.71 -1.05 -8.76
CA ARG A 148 9.31 -2.41 -9.14
C ARG A 148 9.13 -2.55 -10.65
N THR A 149 9.34 -3.77 -11.13
CA THR A 149 9.16 -4.13 -12.55
C THR A 149 8.22 -5.33 -12.64
N PRO A 150 6.96 -5.14 -13.08
CA PRO A 150 6.32 -3.86 -13.40
C PRO A 150 6.11 -2.97 -12.14
N ARG A 151 5.88 -1.67 -12.34
CA ARG A 151 5.60 -0.71 -11.24
C ARG A 151 4.34 -1.11 -10.47
N GLU A 152 4.36 -0.98 -9.15
CA GLU A 152 3.24 -1.30 -8.25
C GLU A 152 2.49 -0.02 -7.80
N VAL A 153 1.95 0.74 -8.76
CA VAL A 153 1.34 2.06 -8.53
C VAL A 153 -0.19 2.10 -8.73
N PRO A 154 -0.89 3.13 -8.21
CA PRO A 154 -2.34 3.22 -8.31
C PRO A 154 -2.84 3.36 -9.75
N PHE A 155 -4.08 2.95 -9.95
CA PHE A 155 -4.85 3.06 -11.19
C PHE A 155 -4.36 2.18 -12.34
N ARG A 156 -3.45 1.24 -12.09
CA ARG A 156 -3.23 0.10 -12.97
C ARG A 156 -4.52 -0.72 -13.09
N LEU A 157 -4.68 -1.41 -14.22
CA LEU A 157 -5.81 -2.31 -14.45
C LEU A 157 -5.33 -3.77 -14.43
N SER A 158 -6.17 -4.66 -13.93
CA SER A 158 -5.98 -6.10 -14.01
C SER A 158 -7.24 -6.75 -14.56
N THR A 159 -7.05 -7.65 -15.51
CA THR A 159 -8.08 -8.46 -16.15
C THR A 159 -7.62 -9.92 -16.17
N PRO A 160 -8.50 -10.89 -16.47
CA PRO A 160 -8.10 -12.28 -16.67
C PRO A 160 -7.11 -12.50 -17.83
N ASP A 161 -7.00 -11.57 -18.77
CA ASP A 161 -6.14 -11.67 -19.95
C ASP A 161 -4.86 -10.85 -19.77
N GLN A 162 -3.72 -11.55 -19.69
CA GLN A 162 -2.42 -10.92 -19.52
C GLN A 162 -2.03 -10.01 -20.69
N ALA A 163 -2.47 -10.30 -21.92
CA ALA A 163 -2.19 -9.44 -23.07
C ALA A 163 -2.90 -8.09 -22.94
N VAL A 164 -4.14 -8.08 -22.43
CA VAL A 164 -4.84 -6.82 -22.09
C VAL A 164 -4.08 -6.08 -21.01
N ASN A 165 -3.65 -6.79 -19.95
CA ASN A 165 -2.91 -6.17 -18.84
C ASN A 165 -1.63 -5.49 -19.32
N ASN A 166 -0.84 -6.14 -20.17
CA ASN A 166 0.38 -5.56 -20.74
C ASN A 166 0.04 -4.34 -21.62
N PHE A 167 -0.99 -4.45 -22.46
CA PHE A 167 -1.41 -3.37 -23.35
C PHE A 167 -1.84 -2.11 -22.57
N VAL A 168 -2.75 -2.24 -21.60
CA VAL A 168 -3.33 -1.08 -20.90
C VAL A 168 -2.42 -0.46 -19.85
N ASN A 169 -1.37 -1.16 -19.42
CA ASN A 169 -0.49 -0.67 -18.34
C ASN A 169 0.91 -0.26 -18.81
N ASP A 170 1.38 -0.75 -19.96
CA ASP A 170 2.77 -0.54 -20.40
C ASP A 170 2.89 0.32 -21.66
N ARG A 171 1.76 0.73 -22.26
CA ARG A 171 1.66 1.64 -23.43
C ARG A 171 1.38 3.08 -23.03
N ASN A 172 1.73 4.01 -23.92
CA ASN A 172 1.48 5.43 -23.72
C ASN A 172 0.07 5.81 -24.21
N PHE A 173 -0.71 6.48 -23.35
CA PHE A 173 -2.03 6.99 -23.68
C PHE A 173 -1.93 8.39 -24.30
N ALA A 174 -2.81 8.69 -25.26
CA ALA A 174 -3.05 10.07 -25.68
C ALA A 174 -3.82 10.81 -24.58
N ILE A 175 -3.38 12.03 -24.23
CA ILE A 175 -3.96 12.85 -23.16
C ILE A 175 -4.74 14.02 -23.78
N SER A 176 -5.96 14.27 -23.32
CA SER A 176 -6.80 15.37 -23.81
C SER A 176 -6.31 16.78 -23.44
N ALA A 177 -5.56 16.92 -22.35
CA ALA A 177 -4.99 18.19 -21.91
C ALA A 177 -3.70 18.48 -22.70
N ALA A 178 -3.52 19.71 -23.21
CA ALA A 178 -2.27 20.08 -23.86
C ALA A 178 -1.15 20.37 -22.85
N ASP A 179 -1.49 21.07 -21.77
CA ASP A 179 -0.53 21.51 -20.75
C ASP A 179 -0.01 20.34 -19.90
N GLU A 180 1.25 20.44 -19.48
CA GLU A 180 1.88 19.49 -18.55
C GLU A 180 1.58 19.82 -17.08
N VAL A 181 1.21 21.07 -16.79
CA VAL A 181 0.86 21.51 -15.44
C VAL A 181 -0.49 22.21 -15.50
N ILE A 182 -1.42 21.74 -14.66
CA ILE A 182 -2.76 22.31 -14.51
C ILE A 182 -2.91 22.75 -13.06
N ALA A 183 -3.11 24.05 -12.84
CA ALA A 183 -3.46 24.58 -11.53
C ALA A 183 -4.98 24.69 -11.40
N LEU A 184 -5.53 24.28 -10.26
CA LEU A 184 -6.94 24.41 -9.91
C LEU A 184 -7.08 25.27 -8.66
N ALA A 185 -7.86 26.34 -8.75
CA ALA A 185 -8.28 27.14 -7.61
C ALA A 185 -9.46 26.46 -6.87
N PRO A 186 -9.78 26.89 -5.63
CA PRO A 186 -11.00 26.43 -4.96
C PRO A 186 -12.25 26.63 -5.83
N GLY A 187 -13.14 25.65 -5.86
CA GLY A 187 -14.32 25.63 -6.73
C GLY A 187 -14.07 25.28 -8.20
N GLU A 188 -12.81 25.15 -8.64
CA GLU A 188 -12.49 24.71 -10.01
C GLU A 188 -12.38 23.19 -10.11
N GLU A 189 -12.82 22.65 -11.23
CA GLU A 189 -12.65 21.24 -11.59
C GLU A 189 -12.08 21.08 -12.99
N LYS A 190 -11.37 19.96 -13.21
CA LYS A 190 -10.81 19.61 -14.51
C LYS A 190 -10.94 18.13 -14.81
N ARG A 191 -11.55 17.84 -15.95
CA ARG A 191 -11.53 16.51 -16.57
C ARG A 191 -10.28 16.34 -17.45
N ILE A 192 -9.62 15.20 -17.31
CA ILE A 192 -8.49 14.78 -18.15
C ILE A 192 -8.77 13.36 -18.64
N ASP A 193 -8.83 13.20 -19.96
CA ASP A 193 -9.06 11.92 -20.61
C ASP A 193 -7.73 11.36 -21.12
N PHE A 194 -7.48 10.09 -20.80
CA PHE A 194 -6.41 9.27 -21.33
C PHE A 194 -7.02 8.20 -22.22
N THR A 195 -6.69 8.22 -23.51
CA THR A 195 -7.24 7.27 -24.50
C THR A 195 -6.14 6.46 -25.16
N LEU A 196 -6.38 5.17 -25.31
CA LEU A 196 -5.51 4.26 -26.02
C LEU A 196 -6.38 3.24 -26.78
N THR A 197 -6.04 2.99 -28.03
CA THR A 197 -6.69 1.99 -28.87
C THR A 197 -5.65 1.17 -29.60
N ASP A 198 -5.96 -0.08 -29.94
CA ASP A 198 -5.12 -0.87 -30.84
C ASP A 198 -5.85 -1.27 -32.13
N GLY A 199 -5.08 -1.83 -33.07
CA GLY A 199 -5.62 -2.41 -34.29
C GLY A 199 -6.32 -3.76 -34.10
N SER A 200 -6.34 -4.31 -32.88
CA SER A 200 -7.01 -5.58 -32.54
C SER A 200 -8.44 -5.40 -32.01
N GLY A 201 -8.86 -4.14 -31.82
CA GLY A 201 -10.20 -3.79 -31.34
C GLY A 201 -10.29 -3.64 -29.82
N ILE A 202 -9.16 -3.52 -29.12
CA ILE A 202 -9.11 -3.08 -27.72
C ILE A 202 -9.10 -1.56 -27.69
N GLU A 203 -10.01 -0.99 -26.91
CA GLU A 203 -10.14 0.44 -26.71
C GLU A 203 -10.22 0.71 -25.20
N VAL A 204 -9.42 1.64 -24.70
CA VAL A 204 -9.46 2.04 -23.31
C VAL A 204 -9.47 3.56 -23.17
N LYS A 205 -10.37 4.05 -22.33
CA LYS A 205 -10.44 5.43 -21.89
C LYS A 205 -10.48 5.48 -20.37
N LYS A 206 -9.46 6.10 -19.76
CA LYS A 206 -9.49 6.50 -18.35
C LYS A 206 -9.77 7.99 -18.29
N SER A 207 -10.75 8.40 -17.52
CA SER A 207 -11.08 9.81 -17.33
C SER A 207 -11.04 10.18 -15.88
N PHE A 208 -10.17 11.12 -15.55
CA PHE A 208 -10.00 11.65 -14.20
C PHE A 208 -10.70 13.00 -14.10
N VAL A 209 -11.44 13.24 -13.02
CA VAL A 209 -11.96 14.58 -12.67
C VAL A 209 -11.37 15.00 -11.34
N PHE A 210 -10.48 16.00 -11.39
CA PHE A 210 -9.86 16.61 -10.23
C PHE A 210 -10.56 17.89 -9.84
N ARG A 211 -10.51 18.22 -8.55
CA ARG A 211 -11.16 19.40 -7.95
C ARG A 211 -10.18 20.12 -7.04
N GLY A 212 -10.19 21.45 -7.08
CA GLY A 212 -9.25 22.28 -6.32
C GLY A 212 -9.44 22.24 -4.80
N ASP A 213 -10.63 21.90 -4.32
CA ASP A 213 -11.05 21.95 -2.92
C ASP A 213 -11.54 20.61 -2.37
N SER A 214 -11.22 19.50 -3.04
CA SER A 214 -11.66 18.17 -2.61
C SER A 214 -10.58 17.11 -2.81
N TYR A 215 -10.42 16.23 -1.81
CA TYR A 215 -9.63 15.01 -1.92
C TYR A 215 -10.29 13.90 -2.76
N ILE A 216 -11.52 14.14 -3.25
CA ILE A 216 -12.24 13.21 -4.13
C ILE A 216 -11.87 13.47 -5.59
N THR A 217 -11.36 12.43 -6.23
CA THR A 217 -11.14 12.33 -7.68
C THR A 217 -12.12 11.32 -8.25
N ASP A 218 -12.86 11.70 -9.29
CA ASP A 218 -13.67 10.72 -10.03
C ASP A 218 -12.81 10.04 -11.09
N LEU A 219 -12.87 8.71 -11.19
CA LEU A 219 -12.22 7.93 -12.23
C LEU A 219 -13.25 7.04 -12.93
N SER A 220 -13.49 7.29 -14.21
CA SER A 220 -14.22 6.34 -15.07
C SER A 220 -13.25 5.54 -15.94
N VAL A 221 -13.49 4.23 -16.05
CA VAL A 221 -12.73 3.33 -16.93
C VAL A 221 -13.70 2.72 -17.94
N ASP A 222 -13.55 3.07 -19.21
CA ASP A 222 -14.22 2.43 -20.34
C ASP A 222 -13.16 1.58 -21.07
N LEU A 223 -13.15 0.27 -20.80
CA LEU A 223 -12.22 -0.69 -21.39
C LEU A 223 -13.03 -1.73 -22.17
N LYS A 224 -12.90 -1.70 -23.49
CA LYS A 224 -13.65 -2.53 -24.43
C LYS A 224 -12.73 -3.42 -25.25
N ARG A 225 -13.25 -4.57 -25.67
CA ARG A 225 -12.69 -5.44 -26.70
C ARG A 225 -13.80 -5.83 -27.68
N GLY A 226 -13.63 -5.51 -28.96
CA GLY A 226 -14.66 -5.76 -29.97
C GLY A 226 -15.98 -5.03 -29.66
N GLY A 227 -15.89 -3.84 -29.08
CA GLY A 227 -17.04 -3.02 -28.69
C GLY A 227 -17.75 -3.42 -27.39
N GLN A 228 -17.34 -4.52 -26.74
CA GLN A 228 -17.93 -4.98 -25.47
C GLN A 228 -17.02 -4.67 -24.29
N PRO A 229 -17.55 -4.21 -23.13
CA PRO A 229 -16.75 -4.04 -21.91
C PRO A 229 -16.01 -5.31 -21.50
N VAL A 230 -14.75 -5.17 -21.08
CA VAL A 230 -13.94 -6.31 -20.60
C VAL A 230 -14.41 -6.71 -19.20
N ALA A 231 -14.92 -7.93 -19.07
CA ALA A 231 -15.38 -8.50 -17.82
C ALA A 231 -14.23 -8.70 -16.80
N ASP A 232 -14.59 -8.77 -15.52
CA ASP A 232 -13.67 -9.01 -14.40
C ASP A 232 -12.48 -8.03 -14.35
N THR A 233 -12.68 -6.80 -14.81
CA THR A 233 -11.71 -5.72 -14.71
C THR A 233 -11.60 -5.24 -13.26
N LYS A 234 -10.36 -5.18 -12.76
CA LYS A 234 -10.02 -4.69 -11.42
C LYS A 234 -9.16 -3.43 -11.53
N LEU A 235 -9.48 -2.43 -10.72
CA LEU A 235 -8.70 -1.23 -10.50
C LEU A 235 -7.77 -1.43 -9.30
N LEU A 236 -6.48 -1.18 -9.48
CA LEU A 236 -5.49 -1.31 -8.41
C LEU A 236 -5.44 -0.03 -7.57
N ILE A 237 -5.60 -0.17 -6.25
CA ILE A 237 -5.50 0.88 -5.25
C ILE A 237 -4.35 0.53 -4.30
N GLY A 238 -3.30 1.35 -4.28
CA GLY A 238 -1.99 1.00 -3.68
C GLY A 238 -0.86 1.10 -4.71
N ALA A 239 0.34 0.60 -4.44
CA ALA A 239 0.71 -0.11 -3.22
C ALA A 239 1.05 0.82 -2.05
N SER A 240 0.71 0.37 -0.83
CA SER A 240 1.10 0.97 0.46
C SER A 240 1.07 2.49 0.48
N ILE A 241 -0.11 3.05 0.27
CA ILE A 241 -0.34 4.50 0.38
C ILE A 241 -0.13 4.95 1.82
N GLY A 242 0.68 5.98 2.03
CA GLY A 242 1.03 6.48 3.36
C GLY A 242 2.32 7.30 3.37
N ASP A 243 2.77 7.67 4.56
CA ASP A 243 4.01 8.39 4.78
C ASP A 243 5.24 7.47 4.70
N HIS A 244 6.02 7.62 3.63
CA HIS A 244 7.23 6.83 3.40
C HIS A 244 8.49 7.40 4.06
N ALA A 245 8.39 8.54 4.78
CA ALA A 245 9.51 9.13 5.53
C ALA A 245 9.67 8.55 6.95
N ILE A 246 8.74 7.68 7.38
CA ILE A 246 8.80 6.97 8.66
C ILE A 246 10.07 6.12 8.71
N ASN A 247 10.90 6.33 9.74
CA ASN A 247 12.15 5.58 9.92
C ASN A 247 11.90 4.10 10.29
N ALA A 248 10.97 3.85 11.19
CA ALA A 248 10.56 2.50 11.60
C ALA A 248 9.14 2.55 12.17
N HIS A 249 8.36 1.49 11.91
CA HIS A 249 6.98 1.39 12.35
C HIS A 249 6.89 0.95 13.81
N ASN A 250 5.86 1.44 14.48
CA ASN A 250 5.53 1.14 15.87
C ASN A 250 4.03 1.32 16.12
N PHE A 251 3.61 1.38 17.37
CA PHE A 251 2.20 1.54 17.73
C PHE A 251 1.55 2.84 17.21
N TYR A 252 2.32 3.92 17.07
CA TYR A 252 1.87 5.23 16.59
C TYR A 252 2.16 5.47 15.10
N HIS A 253 3.11 4.73 14.53
CA HIS A 253 3.46 4.75 13.11
C HIS A 253 3.19 3.38 12.53
N ILE A 254 1.93 3.10 12.20
CA ILE A 254 1.56 1.81 11.60
C ILE A 254 1.92 1.82 10.12
N GLU A 255 2.37 0.67 9.63
CA GLU A 255 2.55 0.45 8.21
C GLU A 255 1.19 0.49 7.49
N SER A 256 1.19 0.86 6.20
CA SER A 256 -0.01 0.84 5.38
C SER A 256 -0.70 -0.53 5.38
N GLU A 257 -2.01 -0.53 5.62
CA GLU A 257 -2.85 -1.72 5.62
C GLU A 257 -3.95 -1.62 4.55
N ALA A 258 -4.41 -2.76 4.04
CA ALA A 258 -5.62 -2.79 3.23
C ALA A 258 -6.85 -2.72 4.13
N VAL A 259 -7.81 -1.89 3.78
CA VAL A 259 -9.09 -1.73 4.48
C VAL A 259 -10.22 -1.77 3.47
N ALA A 260 -11.29 -2.50 3.77
CA ALA A 260 -12.45 -2.59 2.88
C ALA A 260 -13.76 -2.66 3.65
N GLY A 261 -14.82 -2.13 3.03
CA GLY A 261 -16.20 -2.36 3.42
C GLY A 261 -16.72 -3.62 2.73
N ILE A 262 -16.94 -4.70 3.48
CA ILE A 262 -17.38 -6.01 2.97
C ILE A 262 -18.66 -6.43 3.69
N ASN A 263 -19.73 -6.70 2.93
CA ASN A 263 -21.04 -7.10 3.47
C ASN A 263 -21.60 -6.13 4.54
N GLY A 264 -21.24 -4.84 4.47
CA GLY A 264 -21.62 -3.84 5.47
C GLY A 264 -20.69 -3.76 6.71
N ASP A 265 -19.71 -4.65 6.84
CA ASP A 265 -18.69 -4.63 7.90
C ASP A 265 -17.35 -4.07 7.38
N ILE A 266 -16.45 -3.72 8.32
CA ILE A 266 -15.09 -3.29 8.00
C ILE A 266 -14.10 -4.43 8.23
N VAL A 267 -13.32 -4.76 7.20
CA VAL A 267 -12.20 -5.69 7.30
C VAL A 267 -10.87 -4.96 7.11
N ARG A 268 -9.83 -5.44 7.79
CA ARG A 268 -8.47 -4.88 7.75
C ARG A 268 -7.45 -6.00 7.56
N HIS A 269 -6.47 -5.77 6.70
CA HIS A 269 -5.42 -6.72 6.38
C HIS A 269 -4.06 -6.03 6.34
N GLN A 270 -3.27 -6.26 7.39
CA GLN A 270 -1.90 -5.77 7.50
C GLN A 270 -0.91 -6.70 6.80
N GLY A 271 0.10 -6.12 6.16
CA GLY A 271 1.13 -6.85 5.42
C GLY A 271 1.82 -7.93 6.25
N SER A 272 2.18 -7.61 7.49
CA SER A 272 3.02 -8.45 8.36
C SER A 272 2.38 -9.74 8.86
N TYR A 273 1.05 -9.83 8.97
CA TYR A 273 0.38 -11.00 9.55
C TYR A 273 -0.87 -11.50 8.82
N SER A 274 -1.43 -10.73 7.88
CA SER A 274 -2.63 -11.16 7.14
C SER A 274 -2.31 -12.03 5.92
N PHE A 275 -1.06 -12.01 5.48
CA PHE A 275 -0.62 -12.60 4.22
C PHE A 275 0.30 -13.81 4.46
N LYS A 276 0.17 -14.81 3.58
CA LYS A 276 1.11 -15.94 3.50
C LYS A 276 2.00 -15.73 2.28
N PHE A 277 3.25 -15.35 2.53
CA PHE A 277 4.23 -15.07 1.47
C PHE A 277 4.86 -16.36 0.92
N ASP A 278 5.02 -16.39 -0.40
CA ASP A 278 5.71 -17.45 -1.12
C ASP A 278 7.25 -17.27 -1.09
N ALA A 279 7.96 -18.14 -1.80
CA ALA A 279 9.43 -18.09 -1.90
C ALA A 279 9.96 -16.83 -2.61
N ASN A 280 9.11 -16.12 -3.36
CA ASN A 280 9.42 -14.87 -4.06
C ASN A 280 8.99 -13.64 -3.24
N ASN A 281 8.64 -13.83 -1.96
CA ASN A 281 8.16 -12.77 -1.08
C ASN A 281 6.87 -12.10 -1.59
N GLN A 282 6.04 -12.82 -2.33
CA GLN A 282 4.75 -12.37 -2.84
C GLN A 282 3.61 -13.10 -2.13
N ALA A 283 2.47 -12.44 -2.00
CA ALA A 283 1.27 -13.02 -1.42
C ALA A 283 0.01 -12.52 -2.14
N THR A 284 -1.01 -13.37 -2.15
CA THR A 284 -2.35 -13.02 -2.60
C THR A 284 -3.36 -13.52 -1.57
N LEU A 285 -4.38 -12.72 -1.31
CA LEU A 285 -5.45 -13.00 -0.37
C LEU A 285 -6.78 -12.64 -1.02
N ALA A 286 -7.67 -13.62 -1.13
CA ALA A 286 -9.06 -13.40 -1.54
C ALA A 286 -9.91 -13.05 -0.32
N VAL A 287 -10.69 -11.99 -0.44
CA VAL A 287 -11.64 -11.52 0.58
C VAL A 287 -13.05 -11.64 -0.03
N PRO A 288 -13.82 -12.69 0.30
CA PRO A 288 -15.14 -12.92 -0.28
C PRO A 288 -16.20 -11.96 0.27
N GLY A 289 -17.26 -11.73 -0.50
CA GLY A 289 -18.41 -10.92 -0.09
C GLY A 289 -18.65 -9.72 -1.00
N THR A 290 -19.72 -8.98 -0.70
CA THR A 290 -20.09 -7.76 -1.40
C THR A 290 -19.15 -6.63 -0.97
N VAL A 291 -18.38 -6.08 -1.90
CA VAL A 291 -17.42 -5.01 -1.67
C VAL A 291 -18.10 -3.67 -1.93
N ASN A 292 -18.26 -2.86 -0.89
CA ASN A 292 -18.78 -1.50 -0.99
C ASN A 292 -17.70 -0.49 -1.36
N TRP A 293 -16.48 -0.71 -0.87
CA TRP A 293 -15.29 0.09 -1.16
C TRP A 293 -14.04 -0.66 -0.67
N ALA A 294 -12.89 -0.32 -1.21
CA ALA A 294 -11.60 -0.83 -0.74
C ALA A 294 -10.51 0.25 -0.86
N GLY A 295 -9.52 0.19 0.02
CA GLY A 295 -8.43 1.15 0.04
C GLY A 295 -7.20 0.63 0.76
N VAL A 296 -6.15 1.43 0.73
CA VAL A 296 -4.90 1.20 1.44
C VAL A 296 -4.51 2.50 2.15
N GLY A 297 -4.02 2.40 3.38
CA GLY A 297 -3.59 3.58 4.13
C GLY A 297 -2.85 3.24 5.42
N ASP A 298 -2.04 4.18 5.90
CA ASP A 298 -1.29 4.09 7.16
C ASP A 298 -2.10 4.61 8.36
N ALA A 299 -1.46 5.08 9.43
CA ALA A 299 -2.14 5.67 10.59
C ALA A 299 -3.06 6.85 10.25
N TYR A 300 -2.67 7.69 9.29
CA TYR A 300 -3.23 9.05 9.11
C TYR A 300 -3.69 9.34 7.68
N PHE A 301 -3.24 8.59 6.69
CA PHE A 301 -3.50 8.86 5.28
C PHE A 301 -4.01 7.61 4.56
N ALA A 302 -4.82 7.80 3.53
CA ALA A 302 -5.33 6.69 2.72
C ALA A 302 -5.58 7.10 1.27
N MET A 303 -5.58 6.08 0.41
CA MET A 303 -6.31 6.08 -0.85
C MET A 303 -7.40 5.01 -0.77
N ALA A 304 -8.65 5.38 -1.02
CA ALA A 304 -9.79 4.46 -1.04
C ALA A 304 -10.63 4.69 -2.28
N ALA A 305 -11.22 3.62 -2.81
CA ALA A 305 -12.05 3.63 -3.99
C ALA A 305 -13.43 3.06 -3.70
N ILE A 306 -14.45 3.77 -4.17
CA ILE A 306 -15.86 3.39 -4.09
C ILE A 306 -16.32 3.12 -5.52
N PRO A 307 -16.56 1.85 -5.92
CA PRO A 307 -17.06 1.54 -7.25
C PRO A 307 -18.50 2.07 -7.42
N ALA A 308 -18.91 2.35 -8.66
CA ALA A 308 -20.23 2.87 -8.98
C ALA A 308 -21.39 2.02 -8.44
N VAL A 309 -21.17 0.69 -8.42
CA VAL A 309 -22.06 -0.30 -7.82
C VAL A 309 -21.23 -1.24 -6.95
N PRO A 310 -21.78 -1.78 -5.85
CA PRO A 310 -21.07 -2.77 -5.04
C PRO A 310 -20.60 -3.96 -5.89
N ALA A 311 -19.33 -4.33 -5.72
CA ALA A 311 -18.70 -5.43 -6.44
C ALA A 311 -18.75 -6.73 -5.64
N GLN A 312 -18.37 -7.86 -6.25
CA GLN A 312 -18.27 -9.15 -5.56
C GLN A 312 -16.81 -9.61 -5.49
N GLY A 313 -16.37 -9.93 -4.27
CA GLY A 313 -15.02 -10.37 -3.99
C GLY A 313 -13.99 -9.25 -4.12
N LEU A 314 -13.02 -9.24 -3.21
CA LEU A 314 -11.85 -8.38 -3.29
C LEU A 314 -10.60 -9.27 -3.34
N GLU A 315 -9.65 -8.89 -4.17
CA GLU A 315 -8.32 -9.50 -4.17
C GLU A 315 -7.34 -8.51 -3.57
N LEU A 316 -6.57 -8.96 -2.59
CA LEU A 316 -5.47 -8.20 -2.02
C LEU A 316 -4.16 -8.88 -2.42
N ARG A 317 -3.19 -8.11 -2.88
CA ARG A 317 -1.82 -8.59 -3.08
C ARG A 317 -0.88 -7.87 -2.15
N ALA A 318 0.15 -8.58 -1.72
CA ALA A 318 1.22 -8.01 -0.95
C ALA A 318 2.58 -8.53 -1.42
N SER A 319 3.60 -7.68 -1.39
CA SER A 319 5.00 -8.10 -1.45
C SER A 319 5.74 -7.63 -0.20
N LYS A 320 6.82 -8.33 0.20
CA LYS A 320 7.67 -7.88 1.31
C LYS A 320 9.11 -7.63 0.88
N TYR A 321 9.76 -6.69 1.56
CA TYR A 321 11.13 -6.25 1.29
C TYR A 321 11.81 -5.77 2.56
N GLU A 322 13.13 -5.75 2.56
CA GLU A 322 13.93 -5.27 3.69
C GLU A 322 14.35 -3.82 3.47
N VAL A 323 14.26 -3.01 4.51
CA VAL A 323 14.68 -1.61 4.51
C VAL A 323 15.75 -1.40 5.57
N GLU A 324 16.80 -0.66 5.22
CA GLU A 324 17.78 -0.16 6.18
C GLU A 324 17.22 1.07 6.89
N THR A 325 17.30 1.06 8.22
CA THR A 325 16.75 2.12 9.08
C THR A 325 17.85 2.75 9.91
N LYS A 326 17.60 3.96 10.44
CA LYS A 326 18.36 4.43 11.61
C LYS A 326 18.08 3.48 12.79
N PRO A 327 19.04 3.34 13.73
CA PRO A 327 18.87 2.46 14.88
C PRO A 327 17.56 2.71 15.64
N PHE A 328 16.79 1.66 15.88
CA PHE A 328 15.57 1.72 16.67
C PHE A 328 15.40 0.49 17.55
N TYR A 329 14.50 0.60 18.53
CA TYR A 329 14.15 -0.49 19.44
C TYR A 329 12.75 -0.99 19.10
N TYR A 330 12.65 -2.21 18.56
CA TYR A 330 11.39 -2.80 18.10
C TYR A 330 10.45 -3.21 19.25
N SER A 331 10.96 -3.28 20.47
CA SER A 331 10.20 -3.63 21.67
C SER A 331 10.80 -3.01 22.93
N ILE A 332 10.01 -2.97 24.02
CA ILE A 332 10.49 -2.56 25.33
C ILE A 332 11.67 -3.43 25.79
N PHE A 333 11.69 -4.72 25.46
CA PHE A 333 12.79 -5.62 25.78
C PHE A 333 14.08 -5.19 25.06
N SER A 334 14.01 -4.95 23.75
CA SER A 334 15.17 -4.48 22.98
C SER A 334 15.70 -3.14 23.51
N TRP A 335 14.82 -2.27 23.98
CA TRP A 335 15.19 -1.01 24.60
C TRP A 335 15.90 -1.22 25.95
N VAL A 336 15.36 -2.07 26.83
CA VAL A 336 15.96 -2.39 28.13
C VAL A 336 17.33 -3.07 27.96
N THR A 337 17.47 -3.98 26.99
CA THR A 337 18.73 -4.67 26.71
C THR A 337 19.71 -3.88 25.84
N ARG A 338 19.34 -2.65 25.44
CA ARG A 338 20.12 -1.79 24.52
C ARG A 338 20.47 -2.50 23.19
N SER A 339 19.61 -3.39 22.73
CA SER A 339 19.77 -4.17 21.51
C SER A 339 18.98 -3.54 20.35
N ALA A 340 19.49 -2.43 19.83
CA ALA A 340 18.87 -1.76 18.68
C ALA A 340 19.02 -2.59 17.39
N THR A 341 18.07 -2.44 16.48
CA THR A 341 18.14 -2.96 15.10
C THR A 341 18.26 -1.80 14.11
N THR A 342 18.79 -2.09 12.93
CA THR A 342 18.97 -1.13 11.82
C THR A 342 18.27 -1.60 10.55
N ARG A 343 17.34 -2.54 10.68
CA ARG A 343 16.57 -3.11 9.57
C ARG A 343 15.13 -3.36 9.97
N GLU A 344 14.25 -3.25 8.99
CA GLU A 344 12.82 -3.49 9.10
C GLU A 344 12.30 -4.18 7.84
N THR A 345 11.57 -5.27 8.00
CA THR A 345 10.77 -5.86 6.91
C THR A 345 9.52 -5.00 6.69
N ARG A 346 9.34 -4.51 5.47
CA ARG A 346 8.18 -3.73 5.03
C ARG A 346 7.38 -4.45 3.94
N HIS A 347 6.17 -3.96 3.70
CA HIS A 347 5.19 -4.58 2.82
C HIS A 347 4.60 -3.54 1.86
N LEU A 348 4.50 -3.94 0.59
CA LEU A 348 3.70 -3.25 -0.42
C LEU A 348 2.34 -3.95 -0.52
N VAL A 349 1.27 -3.35 0.00
CA VAL A 349 -0.09 -3.91 -0.04
C VAL A 349 -0.93 -3.16 -1.07
N THR A 350 -1.62 -3.89 -1.93
CA THR A 350 -2.48 -3.34 -3.00
C THR A 350 -3.85 -4.04 -3.00
N ALA A 351 -4.91 -3.24 -3.08
CA ALA A 351 -6.27 -3.72 -3.29
C ALA A 351 -6.60 -3.76 -4.79
N TYR A 352 -6.99 -4.93 -5.30
CA TYR A 352 -7.46 -5.15 -6.66
C TYR A 352 -8.99 -5.13 -6.63
N LEU A 353 -9.56 -3.93 -6.68
CA LEU A 353 -10.99 -3.68 -6.55
C LEU A 353 -11.71 -3.95 -7.88
N PRO A 354 -12.68 -4.87 -7.97
CA PRO A 354 -13.45 -5.02 -9.20
C PRO A 354 -14.28 -3.76 -9.50
N ILE A 355 -14.32 -3.39 -10.79
CA ILE A 355 -15.08 -2.25 -11.29
C ILE A 355 -15.79 -2.61 -12.60
N GLY A 356 -16.82 -1.84 -12.96
CA GLY A 356 -17.35 -1.85 -14.32
C GLY A 356 -16.35 -1.23 -15.30
N ALA A 357 -16.11 -1.91 -16.42
CA ALA A 357 -15.27 -1.42 -17.53
C ALA A 357 -16.09 -0.66 -18.59
N ASP A 358 -17.26 -0.16 -18.22
CA ASP A 358 -18.28 0.45 -19.09
C ASP A 358 -18.30 1.99 -19.02
N GLY A 359 -17.31 2.60 -18.38
CA GLY A 359 -17.26 4.04 -18.13
C GLY A 359 -18.05 4.48 -16.89
N SER A 360 -18.55 3.54 -16.07
CA SER A 360 -19.08 3.87 -14.75
C SER A 360 -18.02 4.53 -13.87
N VAL A 361 -18.44 5.50 -13.05
CA VAL A 361 -17.54 6.31 -12.22
C VAL A 361 -17.21 5.61 -10.91
N THR A 362 -15.93 5.40 -10.65
CA THR A 362 -15.39 5.05 -9.34
C THR A 362 -14.92 6.32 -8.65
N GLN A 363 -15.40 6.58 -7.43
CA GLN A 363 -14.93 7.72 -6.65
C GLN A 363 -13.68 7.32 -5.86
N ILE A 364 -12.61 8.10 -5.99
CA ILE A 364 -11.34 7.87 -5.29
C ILE A 364 -11.14 8.98 -4.27
N TYR A 365 -11.01 8.61 -3.01
CA TYR A 365 -10.54 9.49 -1.95
C TYR A 365 -9.03 9.31 -1.77
N THR A 366 -8.24 10.39 -1.78
CA THR A 366 -6.83 10.35 -1.40
C THR A 366 -6.48 11.52 -0.48
N GLY A 367 -6.31 11.26 0.81
CA GLY A 367 -6.17 12.33 1.81
C GLY A 367 -5.96 11.84 3.24
N SER A 368 -6.16 12.75 4.20
CA SER A 368 -6.10 12.51 5.65
C SER A 368 -7.37 11.83 6.21
N LYS A 369 -7.20 10.72 6.93
CA LYS A 369 -8.24 10.02 7.69
C LYS A 369 -8.70 10.84 8.90
#